data_AF-A0AAU9WF00-F1
#
_entry.id   AF-A0AAU9WF00-F1
#
_cell.length_a   1.000
_cell.length_b   1.000
_cell.length_c   1.000
_cell.angle_alpha   90.00
_cell.angle_beta   90.00
_cell.angle_gamma   90.00
#
_symmetry.space_group_name_H-M   'P 1'
#
loop_
_entity.id
_entity.type
_entity.pdbx_description
1 polymer ?
#
loop_
_entity_poly.entity_id
_entity_poly.type
_entity_poly.pdbx_seq_one_letter_code
_entity_poly.pdbx_strand_id
1 'polypeptide(L)'
;MTVDHKLSWVPHTLELKKSFVNKLCLLKKLRFLPRITLQDFYFRVIFPSVNYGLILWGACCNSDNLDFLERLHCRAARFIFNLPKDMASHGVLERAEWFTIRFYNGRLPSTLTNCIAKKHVALDFVANLTIT
;
A
#
# COMPACT_ATOMS: atom_id res chain seq x y z
N MET A 1 -22.23 3.14 -14.64
CA MET A 1 -20.91 3.65 -15.05
C MET A 1 -21.11 4.54 -16.26
N THR A 2 -20.84 5.84 -16.15
CA THR A 2 -20.94 6.80 -17.25
C THR A 2 -19.54 7.10 -17.74
N VAL A 3 -19.23 6.68 -18.97
CA VAL A 3 -17.94 6.97 -19.62
C VAL A 3 -18.03 8.39 -20.16
N ASP A 4 -17.29 9.32 -19.55
CA ASP A 4 -17.22 10.73 -19.97
C ASP A 4 -16.56 10.84 -21.36
N HIS A 5 -17.12 11.72 -22.19
CA HIS A 5 -16.73 11.96 -23.58
C HIS A 5 -15.31 12.53 -23.72
N LYS A 6 -14.72 13.03 -22.63
CA LYS A 6 -13.33 13.50 -22.56
C LYS A 6 -12.32 12.45 -22.08
N LEU A 7 -12.74 11.21 -21.80
CA LEU A 7 -11.89 10.21 -21.13
C LEU A 7 -11.24 10.77 -19.84
N SER A 8 -11.85 11.79 -19.23
CA SER A 8 -11.29 12.43 -18.05
C SER A 8 -11.64 11.59 -16.82
N TRP A 9 -10.83 10.56 -16.56
CA TRP A 9 -11.01 9.62 -15.43
C TRP A 9 -10.67 10.24 -14.06
N VAL A 10 -10.67 11.57 -13.97
CA VAL A 10 -10.46 12.37 -12.76
C VAL A 10 -11.48 12.04 -11.66
N PRO A 11 -12.80 11.90 -11.95
CA PRO A 11 -13.79 11.54 -10.93
C PRO A 11 -13.48 10.17 -10.32
N HIS A 12 -13.06 9.20 -11.14
CA HIS A 12 -12.73 7.86 -10.67
C HIS A 12 -11.47 7.84 -9.82
N THR A 13 -10.45 8.62 -10.20
CA THR A 13 -9.24 8.79 -9.40
C THR A 13 -9.56 9.38 -8.02
N LEU A 14 -10.49 10.35 -7.96
CA LEU A 14 -10.96 10.94 -6.70
C LEU A 14 -11.72 9.91 -5.84
N GLU A 15 -12.57 9.09 -6.44
CA GLU A 15 -13.25 7.99 -5.74
C GLU A 15 -12.27 6.96 -5.18
N LEU A 16 -11.24 6.58 -5.96
CA LEU A 16 -10.18 5.68 -5.49
C LEU A 16 -9.43 6.27 -4.30
N LYS A 17 -9.06 7.56 -4.37
CA LYS A 17 -8.44 8.27 -3.24
C LYS A 17 -9.34 8.24 -2.01
N LYS A 18 -10.63 8.55 -2.16
CA LYS A 18 -11.62 8.55 -1.07
C LYS A 18 -11.78 7.17 -0.45
N SER A 19 -11.91 6.14 -1.28
CA SER A 19 -11.99 4.74 -0.86
C SER A 19 -10.76 4.32 -0.06
N PHE A 20 -9.56 4.71 -0.52
CA PHE A 20 -8.32 4.38 0.15
C PHE A 20 -8.19 5.06 1.52
N VAL A 21 -8.54 6.35 1.62
CA VAL A 21 -8.59 7.07 2.89
C VAL A 21 -9.59 6.41 3.87
N ASN A 22 -10.78 6.03 3.40
CA ASN A 22 -11.77 5.35 4.23
C ASN A 22 -11.25 4.02 4.76
N LYS A 23 -10.64 3.19 3.91
CA LYS A 23 -10.02 1.92 4.30
C LYS A 23 -8.87 2.11 5.30
N LEU A 24 -8.07 3.17 5.16
CA LEU A 24 -7.03 3.51 6.14
C LEU A 24 -7.60 4.00 7.47
N CYS A 25 -8.73 4.70 7.45
CA CYS A 25 -9.44 5.07 8.68
C CYS A 25 -9.94 3.81 9.42
N LEU A 26 -10.44 2.81 8.69
CA LEU A 26 -10.76 1.50 9.26
C LEU A 26 -9.53 0.80 9.84
N LEU A 27 -8.42 0.77 9.10
CA LEU A 27 -7.15 0.21 9.59
C LEU A 27 -6.71 0.86 10.90
N LYS A 28 -6.83 2.19 11.02
CA LYS A 28 -6.52 2.92 12.26
C LYS A 28 -7.43 2.49 13.43
N LYS A 29 -8.71 2.21 13.17
CA LYS A 29 -9.66 1.72 14.20
C LYS A 29 -9.32 0.29 14.62
N LEU A 30 -8.77 -0.51 13.71
CA LEU A 30 -8.33 -1.88 13.96
C LEU A 30 -6.99 -1.99 14.70
N ARG A 31 -6.39 -0.89 15.18
CA ARG A 31 -5.08 -0.87 15.86
C ARG A 31 -4.96 -1.78 17.09
N PHE A 32 -6.07 -2.32 17.60
CA PHE A 32 -6.10 -3.28 18.69
C PHE A 32 -5.67 -4.69 18.24
N LEU A 33 -5.66 -4.96 16.92
CA LEU A 33 -5.25 -6.23 16.36
C LEU A 33 -3.73 -6.41 16.36
N PRO A 34 -3.22 -7.65 16.33
CA PRO A 34 -1.81 -7.93 16.15
C PRO A 34 -1.27 -7.31 14.85
N ARG A 35 -0.01 -6.87 14.90
CA ARG A 35 0.68 -6.23 13.76
C ARG A 35 0.62 -7.08 12.49
N ILE A 36 0.85 -8.38 12.62
CA ILE A 36 0.86 -9.33 11.49
C ILE A 36 -0.52 -9.34 10.80
N THR A 37 -1.61 -9.42 11.57
CA THR A 37 -2.98 -9.39 11.05
C THR A 37 -3.30 -8.07 10.35
N LEU A 38 -2.82 -6.94 10.88
CA LEU A 38 -3.00 -5.62 10.25
C LEU A 38 -2.23 -5.51 8.93
N GLN A 39 -1.02 -6.06 8.88
CA GLN A 39 -0.21 -6.11 7.67
C GLN A 39 -0.87 -6.99 6.60
N ASP A 40 -1.33 -8.18 6.97
CA ASP A 40 -2.09 -9.06 6.08
C ASP A 40 -3.35 -8.38 5.55
N PHE A 41 -4.12 -7.74 6.43
CA PHE A 41 -5.33 -7.01 6.03
C PHE A 41 -5.01 -5.89 5.03
N TYR A 42 -3.91 -5.16 5.26
CA TYR A 42 -3.46 -4.13 4.33
C TYR A 42 -3.13 -4.71 2.95
N PHE A 43 -2.25 -5.72 2.88
CA PHE A 43 -1.78 -6.26 1.60
C PHE A 43 -2.80 -7.15 0.87
N ARG A 44 -3.71 -7.81 1.59
CA ARG A 44 -4.70 -8.73 1.01
C ARG A 44 -6.03 -8.05 0.68
N VAL A 45 -6.40 -6.96 1.36
CA VAL A 45 -7.72 -6.32 1.20
C VAL A 45 -7.61 -4.90 0.66
N ILE A 46 -6.78 -4.07 1.29
CA ILE A 46 -6.71 -2.65 0.95
C ILE A 46 -5.87 -2.44 -0.32
N PHE A 47 -4.67 -3.01 -0.35
CA PHE A 47 -3.69 -2.82 -1.40
C PHE A 47 -4.16 -3.32 -2.78
N PRO A 48 -4.83 -4.49 -2.93
CA PRO A 48 -5.28 -4.96 -4.25
C PRO A 48 -6.29 -4.02 -4.90
N SER A 49 -7.12 -3.35 -4.10
CA SER A 49 -8.05 -2.32 -4.60
C SER A 49 -7.32 -1.14 -5.23
N VAL A 50 -6.19 -0.74 -4.65
CA VAL A 50 -5.35 0.36 -5.16
C VAL A 50 -4.53 -0.12 -6.35
N ASN A 51 -3.98 -1.34 -6.27
CA ASN A 51 -3.17 -1.94 -7.30
C ASN A 51 -3.96 -2.15 -8.60
N TYR A 52 -5.24 -2.52 -8.52
CA TYR A 52 -6.10 -2.58 -9.70
C TYR A 52 -6.15 -1.24 -10.43
N GLY A 53 -6.39 -0.15 -9.69
CA GLY A 53 -6.40 1.19 -10.28
C GLY A 53 -5.04 1.63 -10.80
N LEU A 54 -3.95 1.20 -10.13
CA LEU A 54 -2.60 1.48 -10.56
C LEU A 54 -2.22 0.72 -11.85
N ILE A 55 -2.64 -0.54 -12.02
CA ILE A 55 -2.38 -1.28 -13.26
C ILE A 55 -3.14 -0.67 -14.43
N LEU A 56 -4.42 -0.33 -14.22
CA LEU A 56 -5.28 0.14 -15.29
C LEU A 56 -4.98 1.58 -15.70
N TRP A 57 -4.53 2.42 -14.75
CA TRP A 57 -4.35 3.86 -14.99
C TRP A 57 -3.00 4.42 -14.54
N GLY A 58 -2.07 3.61 -14.07
CA GLY A 58 -0.75 4.06 -13.59
C GLY A 58 0.11 4.67 -14.68
N ALA A 59 -0.15 4.35 -15.95
CA ALA A 59 0.47 5.00 -17.11
C ALA A 59 -0.09 6.40 -17.40
N CYS A 60 -1.34 6.67 -17.01
CA CYS A 60 -2.05 7.94 -17.23
C CYS A 60 -2.14 8.80 -15.96
N CYS A 61 -1.59 8.34 -14.83
CA CYS A 61 -1.64 9.06 -13.57
C CYS A 61 -0.65 10.23 -13.56
N ASN A 62 -1.16 11.44 -13.31
CA ASN A 62 -0.33 12.58 -12.96
C ASN A 62 0.56 12.26 -11.74
N SER A 63 1.76 12.84 -11.71
CA SER A 63 2.72 12.70 -10.59
C SER A 63 2.07 12.94 -9.23
N ASP A 64 1.19 13.94 -9.13
CA ASP A 64 0.52 14.32 -7.89
C ASP A 64 -0.41 13.21 -7.35
N ASN A 65 -1.02 12.43 -8.24
CA ASN A 65 -1.88 11.31 -7.83
C ASN A 65 -1.04 10.17 -7.29
N LEU A 66 0.10 9.86 -7.93
CA LEU A 66 1.04 8.87 -7.45
C LEU A 66 1.65 9.27 -6.11
N ASP A 67 2.07 10.53 -5.95
CA ASP A 67 2.63 11.03 -4.70
C ASP A 67 1.61 11.04 -3.57
N PHE A 68 0.33 11.31 -3.87
CA PHE A 68 -0.75 11.18 -2.90
C PHE A 68 -0.94 9.74 -2.44
N LEU A 69 -0.95 8.78 -3.37
CA LEU A 69 -1.06 7.36 -3.04
C LEU A 69 0.15 6.91 -2.20
N GLU A 70 1.37 7.33 -2.56
CA GLU A 70 2.61 7.03 -1.85
C GLU A 70 2.54 7.52 -0.38
N ARG A 71 2.06 8.74 -0.16
CA ARG A 71 1.83 9.30 1.18
C ARG A 71 0.85 8.47 1.99
N LEU A 72 -0.21 7.96 1.37
CA LEU A 72 -1.20 7.11 2.02
C LEU A 72 -0.64 5.71 2.33
N HIS A 73 0.20 5.15 1.46
CA HIS A 73 0.93 3.90 1.74
C HIS A 73 1.86 4.04 2.94
N CYS A 74 2.65 5.11 2.97
CA CYS A 74 3.51 5.43 4.11
C CYS A 74 2.68 5.67 5.39
N ARG A 75 1.51 6.30 5.29
CA ARG A 75 0.60 6.49 6.43
C ARG A 75 0.07 5.16 6.96
N ALA A 76 -0.20 4.20 6.09
CA ALA A 76 -0.60 2.84 6.48
C ALA A 76 0.53 2.16 7.28
N ALA A 77 1.76 2.19 6.75
CA ALA A 77 2.94 1.66 7.44
C ALA A 77 3.10 2.30 8.83
N ARG A 78 2.95 3.63 8.95
CA ARG A 78 3.01 4.31 10.25
C ARG A 78 1.96 3.79 11.24
N PHE A 79 0.75 3.48 10.79
CA PHE A 79 -0.29 2.92 11.66
C PHE A 79 0.00 1.48 12.08
N ILE A 80 0.53 0.65 11.18
CA ILE A 80 0.79 -0.77 11.45
C ILE A 80 2.00 -0.94 12.36
N PHE A 81 3.06 -0.17 12.13
CA PHE A 81 4.31 -0.24 12.87
C PHE A 81 4.41 0.74 14.03
N ASN A 82 3.32 1.48 14.33
CA ASN A 82 3.27 2.50 15.39
C ASN A 82 4.44 3.51 15.31
N LEU A 83 4.72 4.02 14.11
CA LEU A 83 5.86 4.91 13.87
C LEU A 83 5.51 6.38 14.12
N PRO A 84 6.49 7.20 14.54
CA PRO A 84 6.27 8.64 14.73
C PRO A 84 5.87 9.32 13.43
N LYS A 85 5.03 10.36 13.55
CA LYS A 85 4.52 11.12 12.40
C LYS A 85 5.61 11.89 11.68
N ASP A 86 6.61 12.34 12.42
CA ASP A 86 7.69 13.20 11.94
C ASP A 86 8.76 12.40 11.17
N MET A 87 8.66 11.08 11.18
CA MET A 87 9.56 10.20 10.42
C MET A 87 9.36 10.40 8.92
N ALA A 88 10.47 10.64 8.21
CA ALA A 88 10.49 10.76 6.76
C ALA A 88 9.94 9.50 6.07
N SER A 89 9.24 9.68 4.95
CA SER A 89 8.59 8.58 4.22
C SER A 89 9.56 7.45 3.82
N HIS A 90 10.81 7.77 3.46
CA HIS A 90 11.81 6.75 3.14
C HIS A 90 12.13 5.87 4.35
N GLY A 91 12.36 6.46 5.53
CA GLY A 91 12.67 5.72 6.76
C GLY A 91 11.47 4.92 7.29
N VAL A 92 10.24 5.36 6.99
CA VAL A 92 9.02 4.58 7.27
C VAL A 92 8.98 3.31 6.43
N LEU A 93 9.26 3.42 5.13
CA LEU A 93 9.26 2.27 4.22
C LEU A 93 10.41 1.31 4.53
N GLU A 94 11.59 1.83 4.86
CA GLU A 94 12.75 1.03 5.26
C GLU A 94 12.43 0.22 6.53
N ARG A 95 11.89 0.86 7.57
CA ARG A 95 11.53 0.18 8.82
C ARG A 95 10.37 -0.81 8.67
N ALA A 96 9.44 -0.52 7.77
CA ALA A 96 8.36 -1.44 7.43
C ALA A 96 8.81 -2.55 6.48
N GLU A 97 10.00 -2.42 5.88
CA GLU A 97 10.49 -3.20 4.76
C GLU A 97 9.52 -3.20 3.56
N TRP A 98 8.86 -2.08 3.31
CA TRP A 98 7.92 -1.92 2.20
C TRP A 98 8.60 -1.26 1.00
N PHE A 99 8.07 -1.51 -0.20
CA PHE A 99 8.53 -0.80 -1.40
C PHE A 99 7.62 0.40 -1.69
N THR A 100 8.09 1.32 -2.52
CA THR A 100 7.27 2.45 -2.96
C THR A 100 6.11 1.97 -3.84
N ILE A 101 5.00 2.72 -3.89
CA ILE A 101 3.90 2.45 -4.82
C ILE A 101 4.40 2.44 -6.27
N ARG A 102 5.34 3.33 -6.58
CA ARG A 102 5.96 3.39 -7.92
C ARG A 102 6.63 2.08 -8.32
N PHE A 103 7.22 1.35 -7.37
CA PHE A 103 7.82 0.03 -7.62
C PHE A 103 6.77 -1.04 -7.95
N TYR A 104 5.56 -0.88 -7.41
CA TYR A 104 4.44 -1.78 -7.67
C TYR A 104 3.68 -1.43 -8.97
N ASN A 105 3.76 -0.17 -9.42
CA ASN A 105 3.20 0.27 -10.70
C ASN A 105 3.84 -0.48 -11.87
N GLY A 106 3.05 -1.19 -12.66
CA GLY A 106 3.51 -1.99 -13.81
C GLY A 106 3.91 -3.43 -13.52
N ARG A 107 3.75 -3.92 -12.28
CA ARG A 107 3.94 -5.35 -11.94
C ARG A 107 2.60 -6.04 -11.69
N LEU A 108 2.45 -7.25 -12.24
CA LEU A 108 1.22 -8.03 -12.10
C LEU A 108 0.96 -8.42 -10.62
N PRO A 109 -0.31 -8.59 -10.20
CA PRO A 109 -0.64 -9.03 -8.85
C PRO A 109 0.08 -10.32 -8.42
N SER A 110 0.34 -11.23 -9.36
CA SER A 110 1.08 -12.49 -9.14
C SER A 110 2.58 -12.29 -8.84
N THR A 111 3.18 -11.23 -9.38
CA THR A 111 4.59 -10.88 -9.08
C THR A 111 4.68 -10.17 -7.73
N LEU A 112 3.65 -9.42 -7.35
CA LEU A 112 3.55 -8.74 -6.06
C LEU A 112 3.39 -9.71 -4.90
N THR A 113 2.52 -10.72 -5.03
CA THR A 113 2.42 -11.80 -4.03
C THR A 113 3.71 -12.59 -3.91
N ASN A 114 4.46 -12.81 -5.00
CA ASN A 114 5.79 -13.42 -4.94
C ASN A 114 6.84 -12.53 -4.26
N CYS A 115 6.82 -11.20 -4.48
CA CYS A 115 7.72 -10.27 -3.78
C CYS A 115 7.40 -10.17 -2.27
N ILE A 116 6.11 -10.20 -1.91
CA ILE A 116 5.66 -10.18 -0.52
C ILE A 116 5.93 -11.53 0.16
N ALA A 117 5.67 -12.66 -0.53
CA ALA A 117 5.95 -14.01 -0.04
C ALA A 117 7.46 -14.27 0.12
N LYS A 118 8.30 -13.83 -0.83
CA LYS A 118 9.76 -13.91 -0.69
C LYS A 118 10.27 -13.11 0.52
N LYS A 119 9.68 -11.96 0.83
CA LYS A 119 10.02 -11.19 2.04
C LYS A 119 9.52 -11.84 3.32
N HIS A 120 8.31 -12.40 3.34
CA HIS A 120 7.78 -13.11 4.51
C HIS A 120 8.63 -14.35 4.83
N VAL A 121 8.98 -15.16 3.82
CA VAL A 121 9.88 -16.32 3.97
C VAL A 121 11.28 -15.90 4.43
N ALA A 122 11.80 -14.75 3.98
CA ALA A 122 13.08 -14.23 4.43
C ALA A 122 13.04 -13.77 5.91
N LEU A 123 11.95 -13.16 6.36
CA LEU A 123 11.75 -12.77 7.76
C LEU A 123 11.55 -13.99 8.68
N ASP A 124 10.83 -15.01 8.22
CA ASP A 124 10.68 -16.28 8.94
C ASP A 124 12.03 -17.02 9.07
N PHE A 125 12.89 -16.91 8.06
CA PHE A 125 14.25 -17.48 8.08
C PHE A 125 15.20 -16.71 9.04
N VAL A 126 15.15 -15.37 9.08
CA VAL A 126 15.96 -14.55 10.00
C VAL A 126 15.50 -14.68 11.45
N ALA A 127 14.19 -14.80 11.69
CA ALA A 127 13.64 -15.06 13.02
C ALA A 127 14.08 -16.43 13.58
N ASN A 128 14.26 -17.44 12.71
CA ASN A 128 14.75 -18.76 13.11
C ASN A 128 16.27 -18.83 13.35
N LEU A 129 17.05 -17.89 12.81
CA LEU A 129 18.50 -17.79 13.01
C LEU A 129 18.89 -16.96 14.25
N THR A 130 17.95 -16.25 14.86
CA THR A 130 18.20 -15.42 16.06
C THR A 130 17.82 -16.12 17.38
N ILE A 131 17.40 -17.39 17.31
CA ILE A 131 17.01 -18.23 18.46
C ILE A 131 18.04 -19.36 18.75
N THR A 132 19.16 -19.41 18.02
CA THR A 132 20.30 -20.32 18.29
C THR A 132 21.52 -19.57 18.79
#